data_AF-A0A963QEG9-F1
#
_entry.id   AF-A0A963QEG9-F1
#
_cell.length_a   1.000
_cell.length_b   1.000
_cell.length_c   1.000
_cell.angle_alpha   90.00
_cell.angle_beta   90.00
_cell.angle_gamma   90.00
#
_symmetry.space_group_name_H-M   'P 1'
#
loop_
_entity.id
_entity.type
_entity.pdbx_description
1 polymer ?
#
loop_
_entity_poly.entity_id
_entity_poly.type
_entity_poly.pdbx_seq_one_letter_code
_entity_poly.pdbx_strand_id
1 'polypeptide(L)'
;VSTSQEVDVIVLEVDSDKRRISLGLKQAQQNPWEGFAEKHPVGSEVEGEVKNATEFGLFIGLDGDVDGMVHMSDIAWGISGEDALALHRKGEQVKAIVLDVDVEKERISLGMKQLEKGAPAAGASSASSGKRGQVVTVTVLEVRDGGLEVQAGEDGATGFIKRSDLGRDRDEQRPDRFQVGQKIDAMITGFDRSKKPNFSIKARQLAEEKEAVEQYGSSDAGASLGDILGAALKAKD
;
A
#
# COMPACT_ATOMS: atom_id res chain seq x y z
N VAL A 1 -22.98 -41.22 0.66
CA VAL A 1 -24.30 -41.08 1.33
C VAL A 1 -24.70 -42.45 1.83
N SER A 2 -24.93 -42.59 3.13
CA SER A 2 -25.43 -43.84 3.71
C SER A 2 -26.92 -44.00 3.38
N THR A 3 -27.43 -45.22 3.25
CA THR A 3 -28.80 -45.55 2.79
C THR A 3 -29.94 -45.05 3.67
N SER A 4 -29.65 -44.30 4.74
CA SER A 4 -30.63 -43.83 5.73
C SER A 4 -30.42 -42.37 6.14
N GLN A 5 -29.68 -41.59 5.35
CA GLN A 5 -29.42 -40.18 5.63
C GLN A 5 -30.47 -39.30 4.95
N GLU A 6 -31.18 -38.48 5.73
CA GLU A 6 -32.02 -37.40 5.20
C GLU A 6 -31.10 -36.30 4.64
N VAL A 7 -31.39 -35.84 3.43
CA VAL A 7 -30.60 -34.82 2.73
C VAL A 7 -31.52 -33.77 2.13
N ASP A 8 -31.12 -32.51 2.26
CA ASP A 8 -31.80 -31.40 1.60
C ASP A 8 -31.53 -31.44 0.10
N VAL A 9 -32.59 -31.36 -0.70
CA VAL A 9 -32.54 -31.43 -2.16
C VAL A 9 -33.51 -30.43 -2.77
N ILE A 10 -33.14 -29.85 -3.91
CA ILE A 10 -34.01 -28.94 -4.66
C ILE A 10 -34.60 -29.69 -5.85
N VAL A 11 -35.89 -29.44 -6.13
CA VAL A 11 -36.55 -29.98 -7.32
C VAL A 11 -36.08 -29.22 -8.56
N LEU A 12 -35.44 -29.91 -9.49
CA LEU A 12 -34.95 -29.32 -10.75
C LEU A 12 -36.02 -29.37 -11.84
N GLU A 13 -36.64 -30.53 -11.99
CA GLU A 13 -37.57 -30.81 -13.07
C GLU A 13 -38.64 -31.79 -12.60
N VAL A 14 -39.88 -31.56 -13.02
CA VAL A 14 -41.01 -32.45 -12.76
C VAL A 14 -41.61 -32.85 -14.10
N ASP A 15 -41.40 -34.11 -14.50
CA ASP A 15 -42.02 -34.71 -15.68
C ASP A 15 -43.29 -35.47 -15.22
N SER A 16 -44.44 -34.84 -15.42
CA SER A 16 -45.75 -35.39 -15.01
C SER A 16 -46.18 -36.59 -15.85
N ASP A 17 -45.76 -36.64 -17.12
CA ASP A 17 -46.13 -37.72 -18.04
C ASP A 17 -45.40 -39.02 -17.69
N LYS A 18 -44.12 -38.91 -17.30
CA LYS A 18 -43.30 -40.04 -16.84
C LYS A 18 -43.34 -40.27 -15.33
N ARG A 19 -44.08 -39.43 -14.58
CA ARG A 19 -44.12 -39.43 -13.09
C ARG A 19 -42.71 -39.43 -12.48
N ARG A 20 -41.81 -38.63 -13.05
CA ARG A 20 -40.41 -38.56 -12.63
C ARG A 20 -40.11 -37.16 -12.09
N ILE A 21 -39.48 -37.12 -10.92
CA ILE A 21 -39.01 -35.88 -10.30
C ILE A 21 -37.48 -35.93 -10.29
N SER A 22 -36.85 -34.96 -10.94
CA SER A 22 -35.40 -34.77 -10.92
C SER A 22 -35.04 -33.91 -9.72
N LEU A 23 -34.29 -34.49 -8.78
CA LEU A 23 -33.82 -33.81 -7.58
C LEU A 23 -32.33 -33.48 -7.71
N GLY A 24 -31.95 -32.28 -7.29
CA GLY A 24 -30.59 -31.77 -7.30
C GLY A 24 -30.03 -31.65 -5.89
N LEU A 25 -28.98 -32.41 -5.60
CA LEU A 25 -28.25 -32.32 -4.32
C LEU A 25 -27.29 -31.12 -4.29
N LYS A 26 -26.67 -30.80 -5.44
CA LYS A 26 -25.64 -29.75 -5.55
C LYS A 26 -26.22 -28.35 -5.33
N GLN A 27 -27.48 -28.15 -5.69
CA GLN A 27 -28.19 -26.87 -5.57
C GLN A 27 -28.67 -26.57 -4.13
N ALA A 28 -28.75 -27.60 -3.28
CA ALA A 28 -29.14 -27.43 -1.88
C ALA A 28 -27.97 -26.98 -0.99
N GLN A 29 -26.73 -27.17 -1.45
CA GLN A 29 -25.54 -26.67 -0.77
C GLN A 29 -25.36 -25.19 -1.09
N GLN A 30 -25.17 -24.38 -0.05
CA GLN A 30 -24.85 -22.97 -0.20
C GLN A 30 -23.55 -22.84 -0.99
N ASN A 31 -23.51 -21.92 -1.97
CA ASN A 31 -22.35 -21.74 -2.81
C ASN A 31 -21.15 -21.34 -1.91
N PRO A 32 -20.05 -22.12 -1.88
CA PRO A 32 -18.93 -21.84 -0.98
C PRO A 32 -18.28 -20.48 -1.28
N TRP A 33 -18.35 -19.99 -2.53
CA TRP A 33 -17.89 -18.65 -2.90
C TRP A 33 -18.81 -17.54 -2.38
N GLU A 34 -20.12 -17.76 -2.30
CA GLU A 34 -21.04 -16.80 -1.66
C GLU A 34 -20.75 -16.72 -0.16
N GLY A 35 -20.65 -17.88 0.49
CA GLY A 35 -20.34 -17.94 1.92
C GLY A 35 -18.96 -17.36 2.25
N PHE A 36 -17.99 -17.50 1.34
CA PHE A 36 -16.69 -16.86 1.45
C PHE A 36 -16.79 -15.34 1.27
N ALA A 37 -17.47 -14.86 0.22
CA ALA A 37 -17.63 -13.43 -0.05
C ALA A 37 -18.32 -12.67 1.09
N GLU A 38 -19.28 -13.31 1.76
CA GLU A 38 -19.96 -12.74 2.94
C GLU A 38 -19.03 -12.62 4.16
N LYS A 39 -18.18 -13.63 4.39
CA LYS A 39 -17.24 -13.66 5.53
C LYS A 39 -16.01 -12.80 5.30
N HIS A 40 -15.53 -12.75 4.06
CA HIS A 40 -14.28 -12.13 3.64
C HIS A 40 -14.54 -11.14 2.49
N PRO A 41 -14.98 -9.91 2.81
CA PRO A 41 -15.16 -8.89 1.79
C PRO A 41 -13.81 -8.50 1.16
N VAL A 42 -13.86 -7.88 -0.02
CA VAL A 42 -12.67 -7.34 -0.70
C VAL A 42 -11.87 -6.43 0.23
N GLY A 43 -10.56 -6.64 0.29
CA GLY A 43 -9.62 -5.97 1.19
C GLY A 43 -9.39 -6.69 2.52
N SER A 44 -10.11 -7.78 2.81
CA SER A 44 -9.83 -8.60 3.99
C SER A 44 -8.55 -9.42 3.84
N GLU A 45 -7.87 -9.63 4.96
CA GLU A 45 -6.72 -10.54 5.05
C GLU A 45 -7.20 -11.97 5.26
N VAL A 46 -6.60 -12.91 4.53
CA VAL A 46 -6.89 -14.33 4.58
C VAL A 46 -5.60 -15.14 4.68
N GLU A 47 -5.67 -16.26 5.38
CA GLU A 47 -4.60 -17.22 5.51
C GLU A 47 -4.99 -18.49 4.79
N GLY A 48 -4.04 -19.12 4.10
CA GLY A 48 -4.31 -20.35 3.38
C GLY A 48 -3.06 -21.14 3.02
N GLU A 49 -3.28 -22.40 2.64
CA GLU A 49 -2.20 -23.32 2.27
C GLU A 49 -1.98 -23.30 0.75
N VAL A 50 -0.73 -23.20 0.32
CA VAL A 50 -0.37 -23.28 -1.10
C VAL A 50 -0.65 -24.70 -1.63
N LYS A 51 -1.73 -24.85 -2.39
CA LYS A 51 -2.08 -26.12 -3.05
C LYS A 51 -1.19 -26.39 -4.25
N ASN A 52 -0.97 -25.36 -5.09
CA ASN A 52 -0.20 -25.51 -6.31
C ASN A 52 0.48 -24.21 -6.73
N ALA A 53 1.65 -24.33 -7.33
CA ALA A 53 2.39 -23.22 -7.96
C ALA A 53 2.47 -23.51 -9.45
N THR A 54 2.15 -22.51 -10.27
CA THR A 54 2.19 -22.58 -11.74
C THR A 54 2.99 -21.40 -12.27
N GLU A 55 3.39 -21.45 -13.55
CA GLU A 55 4.16 -20.36 -14.17
C GLU A 55 3.42 -19.02 -14.19
N PHE A 56 2.08 -19.02 -14.13
CA PHE A 56 1.27 -17.81 -14.14
C PHE A 56 0.90 -17.29 -12.74
N GLY A 57 1.03 -18.11 -11.69
CA GLY A 57 0.61 -17.73 -10.35
C GLY A 57 0.57 -18.87 -9.33
N LEU A 58 0.19 -18.50 -8.12
CA LEU A 58 0.11 -19.37 -6.95
C LEU A 58 -1.36 -19.61 -6.57
N PHE A 59 -1.73 -20.87 -6.35
CA PHE A 59 -3.04 -21.26 -5.87
C PHE A 59 -2.98 -21.56 -4.37
N ILE A 60 -3.77 -20.81 -3.62
CA ILE A 60 -3.88 -20.90 -2.17
C ILE A 60 -5.27 -21.45 -1.86
N GLY A 61 -5.33 -22.57 -1.15
CA GLY A 61 -6.56 -23.10 -0.58
C GLY A 61 -6.93 -22.28 0.65
N LEU A 62 -8.14 -21.71 0.64
CA LEU A 62 -8.68 -20.93 1.74
C LEU A 62 -9.75 -21.75 2.48
N ASP A 63 -10.20 -21.23 3.62
CA ASP A 63 -11.31 -21.81 4.37
C ASP A 63 -12.60 -21.86 3.55
N GLY A 64 -13.32 -22.98 3.66
CA GLY A 64 -14.59 -23.20 2.93
C GLY A 64 -14.44 -23.89 1.58
N ASP A 65 -13.36 -24.65 1.36
CA ASP A 65 -13.09 -25.40 0.12
C ASP A 65 -13.03 -24.54 -1.14
N VAL A 66 -12.71 -23.25 -0.98
CA VAL A 66 -12.48 -22.32 -2.09
C VAL A 66 -10.99 -22.13 -2.35
N ASP A 67 -10.64 -21.95 -3.62
CA ASP A 67 -9.28 -21.69 -4.05
C ASP A 67 -9.13 -20.23 -4.49
N GLY A 68 -8.09 -19.57 -3.99
CA GLY A 68 -7.69 -18.24 -4.41
C GLY A 68 -6.42 -18.27 -5.25
N MET A 69 -6.34 -17.39 -6.24
CA MET A 69 -5.21 -17.28 -7.15
C MET A 69 -4.46 -15.97 -6.90
N VAL A 70 -3.15 -16.06 -6.65
CA VAL A 70 -2.23 -14.92 -6.63
C VAL A 70 -1.47 -14.89 -7.96
N HIS A 71 -1.54 -13.76 -8.67
CA HIS A 71 -0.79 -13.57 -9.90
C HIS A 71 0.71 -13.43 -9.61
N MET A 72 1.59 -13.89 -10.51
CA MET A 72 3.06 -13.78 -10.32
C MET A 72 3.52 -12.35 -9.98
N SER A 73 2.88 -11.35 -10.60
CA SER A 73 3.18 -9.94 -10.41
C SER A 73 2.74 -9.41 -9.05
N ASP A 74 2.00 -10.18 -8.26
CA ASP A 74 1.49 -9.83 -6.93
C ASP A 74 2.11 -10.67 -5.80
N ILE A 75 3.14 -11.47 -6.09
CA ILE A 75 3.88 -12.28 -5.09
C ILE A 75 4.94 -11.44 -4.37
N ALA A 76 5.90 -10.83 -5.09
CA ALA A 76 7.00 -10.08 -4.46
C ALA A 76 7.44 -8.85 -5.29
N TRP A 77 7.96 -7.82 -4.62
CA TRP A 77 8.54 -6.64 -5.26
C TRP A 77 10.02 -6.88 -5.63
N GLY A 78 10.40 -6.59 -6.88
CA GLY A 78 11.82 -6.53 -7.28
C GLY A 78 12.51 -7.86 -7.58
N ILE A 79 11.79 -8.98 -7.53
CA ILE A 79 12.30 -10.31 -7.88
C ILE A 79 11.60 -10.81 -9.15
N SER A 80 12.31 -11.56 -10.00
CA SER A 80 11.70 -12.19 -11.19
C SER A 80 10.59 -13.16 -10.75
N GLY A 81 9.49 -13.23 -11.49
CA GLY A 81 8.33 -14.06 -11.09
C GLY A 81 8.69 -15.54 -10.87
N GLU A 82 9.70 -16.04 -11.59
CA GLU A 82 10.24 -17.40 -11.46
C GLU A 82 10.94 -17.63 -10.11
N ASP A 83 11.77 -16.69 -9.67
CA ASP A 83 12.44 -16.77 -8.36
C ASP A 83 11.44 -16.59 -7.20
N ALA A 84 10.40 -15.78 -7.38
CA ALA A 84 9.34 -15.59 -6.38
C ALA A 84 8.48 -16.86 -6.20
N LEU A 85 8.26 -17.61 -7.28
CA LEU A 85 7.61 -18.92 -7.24
C LEU A 85 8.48 -19.97 -6.54
N ALA A 86 9.80 -19.89 -6.66
CA ALA A 86 10.73 -20.81 -6.01
C ALA A 86 10.84 -20.60 -4.49
N LEU A 87 10.49 -19.40 -4.00
CA LEU A 87 10.47 -19.09 -2.56
C LEU A 87 9.33 -19.81 -1.82
N HIS A 88 8.19 -20.01 -2.48
CA HIS A 88 7.01 -20.62 -1.85
C HIS A 88 6.83 -22.08 -2.27
N ARG A 89 6.73 -22.99 -1.29
CA ARG A 89 6.54 -24.42 -1.55
C ARG A 89 5.08 -24.83 -1.43
N LYS A 90 4.71 -25.92 -2.11
CA LYS A 90 3.42 -26.59 -1.89
C LYS A 90 3.31 -27.01 -0.41
N GLY A 91 2.18 -26.69 0.19
CA GLY A 91 1.91 -26.94 1.61
C GLY A 91 2.36 -25.83 2.57
N GLU A 92 2.89 -24.72 2.05
CA GLU A 92 3.23 -23.57 2.88
C GLU A 92 1.99 -22.76 3.23
N GLN A 93 1.95 -22.27 4.48
CA GLN A 93 0.88 -21.42 4.96
C GLN A 93 1.25 -19.96 4.68
N VAL A 94 0.44 -19.29 3.87
CA VAL A 94 0.69 -17.93 3.39
C VAL A 94 -0.48 -17.02 3.73
N LYS A 95 -0.17 -15.76 4.02
CA LYS A 95 -1.17 -14.69 4.15
C LYS A 95 -1.34 -14.02 2.78
N ALA A 96 -2.58 -13.69 2.42
CA ALA A 96 -2.90 -12.87 1.26
C ALA A 96 -4.08 -11.93 1.55
N ILE A 97 -4.27 -10.90 0.72
CA ILE A 97 -5.44 -10.02 0.77
C ILE A 97 -6.37 -10.35 -0.39
N VAL A 98 -7.66 -10.36 -0.12
CA VAL A 98 -8.71 -10.52 -1.15
C VAL A 98 -8.77 -9.25 -2.00
N LEU A 99 -8.45 -9.37 -3.29
CA LEU A 99 -8.52 -8.24 -4.24
C LEU A 99 -9.86 -8.19 -4.97
N ASP A 100 -10.38 -9.36 -5.32
CA ASP A 100 -11.62 -9.49 -6.07
C ASP A 100 -12.24 -10.87 -5.83
N VAL A 101 -13.57 -10.92 -5.76
CA VAL A 101 -14.33 -12.15 -5.57
C VAL A 101 -15.42 -12.20 -6.64
N ASP A 102 -15.25 -13.10 -7.60
CA ASP A 102 -16.22 -13.35 -8.66
C ASP A 102 -16.94 -14.67 -8.36
N VAL A 103 -18.10 -14.57 -7.73
CA VAL A 103 -18.95 -15.72 -7.35
C VAL A 103 -19.50 -16.45 -8.58
N GLU A 104 -19.79 -15.74 -9.66
CA GLU A 104 -20.35 -16.34 -10.90
C GLU A 104 -19.31 -17.20 -11.61
N LYS A 105 -18.04 -16.78 -11.59
CA LYS A 105 -16.92 -17.52 -12.18
C LYS A 105 -16.17 -18.40 -11.19
N GLU A 106 -16.65 -18.51 -9.95
CA GLU A 106 -16.02 -19.31 -8.90
C GLU A 106 -14.53 -18.95 -8.71
N ARG A 107 -14.19 -17.65 -8.78
CA ARG A 107 -12.80 -17.17 -8.80
C ARG A 107 -12.53 -16.10 -7.75
N ILE A 108 -11.52 -16.34 -6.93
CA ILE A 108 -11.01 -15.38 -5.94
C ILE A 108 -9.62 -14.94 -6.37
N SER A 109 -9.44 -13.62 -6.56
CA SER A 109 -8.14 -13.03 -6.84
C SER A 109 -7.53 -12.55 -5.52
N LEU A 110 -6.33 -13.03 -5.24
CA LEU A 110 -5.58 -12.72 -4.04
C LEU A 110 -4.31 -11.94 -4.38
N GLY A 111 -3.81 -11.16 -3.43
CA GLY A 111 -2.55 -10.44 -3.56
C GLY A 111 -1.70 -10.54 -2.30
N MET A 112 -0.40 -10.81 -2.44
CA MET A 112 0.55 -10.85 -1.32
C MET A 112 1.28 -9.51 -1.14
N LYS A 113 1.48 -8.74 -2.21
CA LYS A 113 2.13 -7.42 -2.18
C LYS A 113 1.46 -6.40 -1.27
N GLN A 114 0.17 -6.56 -1.02
CA GLN A 114 -0.64 -5.66 -0.22
C GLN A 114 -0.38 -5.88 1.28
N LEU A 115 0.13 -7.06 1.67
CA LEU A 115 0.57 -7.35 3.04
C LEU A 115 1.97 -6.80 3.32
N GLU A 116 2.83 -6.73 2.30
CA GLU A 116 4.06 -5.93 2.31
C GLU A 116 3.75 -4.42 2.19
N LYS A 117 2.87 -3.94 3.08
CA LYS A 117 2.76 -2.57 3.61
C LYS A 117 3.23 -1.47 2.64
N GLY A 118 2.34 -1.01 1.76
CA GLY A 118 2.63 0.19 0.97
C GLY A 118 1.73 0.55 -0.21
N ALA A 119 0.69 -0.21 -0.55
CA ALA A 119 -0.26 0.17 -1.61
C ALA A 119 -1.58 0.69 -0.99
N PRO A 120 -2.11 1.84 -1.46
CA PRO A 120 -3.16 2.58 -0.79
C PRO A 120 -4.51 1.87 -0.96
N ALA A 121 -4.96 1.21 0.10
CA ALA A 121 -6.33 0.73 0.19
C ALA A 121 -7.29 1.92 0.04
N ALA A 122 -8.21 1.79 -0.89
CA ALA A 122 -9.29 2.73 -1.10
C ALA A 122 -10.16 2.77 0.18
N GLY A 123 -10.28 3.95 0.78
CA GLY A 123 -11.44 4.26 1.61
C GLY A 123 -11.34 4.03 3.12
N ALA A 124 -10.25 4.43 3.78
CA ALA A 124 -10.35 4.89 5.18
C ALA A 124 -9.13 5.74 5.55
N SER A 125 -9.39 6.98 5.97
CA SER A 125 -8.42 7.98 6.41
C SER A 125 -7.55 7.48 7.57
N SER A 126 -6.23 7.43 7.38
CA SER A 126 -5.18 7.77 8.37
C SER A 126 -3.79 7.66 7.71
N ALA A 127 -3.16 8.78 7.36
CA ALA A 127 -2.28 9.53 8.26
C ALA A 127 -0.90 8.90 8.55
N SER A 128 -0.33 8.12 7.63
CA SER A 128 1.11 7.80 7.66
C SER A 128 1.89 8.06 6.36
N SER A 129 1.22 8.35 5.24
CA SER A 129 1.85 9.04 4.11
C SER A 129 1.94 10.52 4.45
N GLY A 130 3.06 10.93 5.05
CA GLY A 130 3.25 12.24 5.64
C GLY A 130 2.74 13.40 4.76
N LYS A 131 2.20 14.43 5.42
CA LYS A 131 1.68 15.60 4.70
C LYS A 131 2.83 16.28 3.93
N ARG A 132 2.54 16.84 2.75
CA ARG A 132 3.50 17.69 2.02
C ARG A 132 4.02 18.78 2.97
N GLY A 133 5.34 18.93 3.07
CA GLY A 133 6.01 19.83 4.01
C GLY A 133 6.37 19.23 5.36
N GLN A 134 6.02 17.96 5.63
CA GLN A 134 6.44 17.27 6.84
C GLN A 134 7.90 16.77 6.71
N VAL A 135 8.68 16.95 7.78
CA VAL A 135 10.02 16.38 7.93
C VAL A 135 9.88 14.95 8.45
N VAL A 136 10.53 14.01 7.76
CA VAL A 136 10.50 12.58 8.08
C VAL A 136 11.91 12.02 8.00
N THR A 137 12.30 11.20 8.98
CA THR A 137 13.54 10.43 8.93
C THR A 137 13.38 9.29 7.93
N VAL A 138 14.23 9.26 6.90
CA VAL A 138 14.26 8.25 5.86
C VAL A 138 15.57 7.47 5.89
N THR A 139 15.51 6.17 5.58
CA THR A 139 16.66 5.26 5.49
C THR A 139 17.00 5.04 4.02
N VAL A 140 18.27 5.17 3.63
CA VAL A 140 18.69 4.93 2.23
C VAL A 140 18.63 3.44 1.92
N LEU A 141 17.89 3.05 0.89
CA LEU A 141 17.81 1.68 0.38
C LEU A 141 18.80 1.45 -0.77
N GLU A 142 18.88 2.38 -1.70
CA GLU A 142 19.73 2.24 -2.89
C GLU A 142 20.29 3.60 -3.33
N VAL A 143 21.55 3.60 -3.79
CA VAL A 143 22.23 4.77 -4.34
C VAL A 143 22.30 4.62 -5.86
N ARG A 144 21.73 5.57 -6.61
CA ARG A 144 21.80 5.62 -8.08
C ARG A 144 22.44 6.92 -8.55
N ASP A 145 22.97 6.92 -9.77
CA ASP A 145 23.60 8.12 -10.37
C ASP A 145 22.64 9.32 -10.47
N GLY A 146 21.34 9.05 -10.59
CA GLY A 146 20.28 10.07 -10.68
C GLY A 146 19.66 10.51 -9.34
N GLY A 147 19.94 9.82 -8.24
CA GLY A 147 19.30 10.06 -6.94
C GLY A 147 19.36 8.87 -5.98
N LEU A 148 18.69 9.00 -4.84
CA LEU A 148 18.63 7.97 -3.80
C LEU A 148 17.22 7.39 -3.70
N GLU A 149 17.11 6.08 -3.61
CA GLU A 149 15.89 5.42 -3.12
C GLU A 149 15.96 5.33 -1.61
N VAL A 150 14.91 5.84 -0.95
CA VAL A 150 14.85 5.97 0.50
C VAL A 150 13.52 5.49 1.02
N GLN A 151 13.49 5.01 2.25
CA GLN A 151 12.29 4.55 2.93
C GLN A 151 12.03 5.42 4.15
N ALA A 152 10.84 5.98 4.30
CA ALA A 152 10.46 6.71 5.50
C ALA A 152 10.34 5.75 6.70
N GLY A 153 11.04 6.00 7.81
CA GLY A 153 11.01 5.17 9.01
C GLY A 153 11.61 3.77 8.83
N GLU A 154 11.25 2.84 9.72
CA GLU A 154 11.68 1.43 9.64
C GLU A 154 10.76 0.57 8.74
N ASP A 155 9.49 0.94 8.59
CA ASP A 155 8.48 0.21 7.79
C ASP A 155 7.57 1.13 6.93
N GLY A 156 8.00 2.37 6.67
CA GLY A 156 7.13 3.35 5.99
C GLY A 156 7.32 3.39 4.47
N ALA A 157 6.71 4.40 3.85
CA ALA A 157 6.63 4.53 2.40
C ALA A 157 8.02 4.70 1.74
N THR A 158 8.25 3.98 0.65
CA THR A 158 9.42 4.15 -0.21
C THR A 158 9.25 5.36 -1.12
N GLY A 159 10.30 6.16 -1.25
CA GLY A 159 10.32 7.36 -2.06
C GLY A 159 11.67 7.60 -2.68
N PHE A 160 11.73 8.66 -3.49
CA PHE A 160 12.91 8.99 -4.27
C PHE A 160 13.40 10.40 -3.94
N ILE A 161 14.71 10.53 -3.70
CA ILE A 161 15.39 11.82 -3.59
C ILE A 161 16.17 12.04 -4.87
N LYS A 162 15.84 13.11 -5.61
CA LYS A 162 16.60 13.48 -6.81
C LYS A 162 17.96 14.04 -6.44
N ARG A 163 18.93 13.92 -7.34
CA ARG A 163 20.26 14.52 -7.17
C ARG A 163 20.22 16.01 -6.81
N SER A 164 19.32 16.79 -7.42
CA SER A 164 19.12 18.22 -7.16
C SER A 164 18.56 18.55 -5.76
N ASP A 165 18.01 17.54 -5.08
CA ASP A 165 17.32 17.65 -3.80
C ASP A 165 18.15 17.10 -2.62
N LEU A 166 19.34 16.55 -2.90
CA LEU A 166 20.28 16.04 -1.90
C LEU A 166 21.00 17.14 -1.12
N GLY A 167 21.18 18.32 -1.69
CA GLY A 167 21.91 19.40 -1.04
C GLY A 167 21.81 20.74 -1.77
N ARG A 168 22.20 21.81 -1.08
CA ARG A 168 22.17 23.18 -1.60
C ARG A 168 23.27 23.40 -2.64
N ASP A 169 24.45 22.87 -2.35
CA ASP A 169 25.65 23.04 -3.16
C ASP A 169 25.92 21.86 -4.09
N ARG A 170 26.64 22.14 -5.19
CA ARG A 170 26.91 21.15 -6.24
C ARG A 170 27.75 19.96 -5.74
N ASP A 171 28.51 20.15 -4.67
CA ASP A 171 29.30 19.12 -4.02
C ASP A 171 28.51 18.26 -3.01
N GLU A 172 27.41 18.79 -2.45
CA GLU A 172 26.47 18.04 -1.60
C GLU A 172 25.45 17.23 -2.40
N GLN A 173 25.28 17.56 -3.68
CA GLN A 173 24.43 16.84 -4.64
C GLN A 173 25.10 15.56 -5.19
N ARG A 174 26.07 14.98 -4.48
CA ARG A 174 26.74 13.74 -4.88
C ARG A 174 26.05 12.54 -4.18
N PRO A 175 25.40 11.64 -4.94
CA PRO A 175 24.79 10.44 -4.36
C PRO A 175 25.80 9.55 -3.63
N ASP A 176 27.05 9.51 -4.11
CA ASP A 176 28.17 8.72 -3.53
C ASP A 176 28.51 9.07 -2.08
N ARG A 177 28.01 10.20 -1.57
CA ARG A 177 28.23 10.62 -0.19
C ARG A 177 27.40 9.81 0.82
N PHE A 178 26.34 9.18 0.34
CA PHE A 178 25.36 8.46 1.15
C PHE A 178 25.61 6.96 1.05
N GLN A 179 25.47 6.26 2.17
CA GLN A 179 25.59 4.80 2.23
C GLN A 179 24.22 4.16 2.38
N VAL A 180 24.04 2.98 1.79
CA VAL A 180 22.84 2.16 2.02
C VAL A 180 22.72 1.84 3.51
N GLY A 181 21.54 2.05 4.08
CA GLY A 181 21.23 1.92 5.50
C GLY A 181 21.41 3.20 6.33
N GLN A 182 21.90 4.30 5.72
CA GLN A 182 22.05 5.56 6.43
C GLN A 182 20.68 6.23 6.67
N LYS A 183 20.43 6.64 7.92
CA LYS A 183 19.26 7.44 8.29
C LYS A 183 19.54 8.93 8.07
N ILE A 184 18.67 9.59 7.32
CA ILE A 184 18.74 11.02 6.96
C ILE A 184 17.35 11.63 7.12
N ASP A 185 17.21 12.86 7.62
CA ASP A 185 15.89 13.49 7.63
C ASP A 185 15.68 14.35 6.40
N ALA A 186 14.56 14.10 5.73
CA ALA A 186 14.17 14.77 4.50
C ALA A 186 12.73 15.25 4.59
N MET A 187 12.42 16.34 3.88
CA MET A 187 11.07 16.88 3.80
C MET A 187 10.33 16.30 2.60
N ILE A 188 9.04 15.96 2.77
CA ILE A 188 8.17 15.51 1.68
C ILE A 188 7.79 16.72 0.82
N THR A 189 8.32 16.80 -0.41
CA THR A 189 8.01 17.90 -1.35
C THR A 189 6.73 17.64 -2.14
N GLY A 190 6.42 16.38 -2.40
CA GLY A 190 5.26 15.98 -3.19
C GLY A 190 5.12 14.47 -3.30
N PHE A 191 4.18 14.06 -4.13
CA PHE A 191 3.95 12.65 -4.48
C PHE A 191 3.99 12.52 -6.00
N ASP A 192 4.59 11.44 -6.49
CA ASP A 192 4.56 11.11 -7.91
C ASP A 192 3.19 10.53 -8.34
N ARG A 193 2.96 10.36 -9.64
CA ARG A 193 1.74 9.75 -10.22
C ARG A 193 1.45 8.35 -9.66
N SER A 194 2.50 7.62 -9.29
CA SER A 194 2.43 6.31 -8.64
C SER A 194 2.25 6.38 -7.12
N LYS A 195 1.87 7.55 -6.57
CA LYS A 195 1.68 7.82 -5.14
C LYS A 195 2.93 7.61 -4.25
N LYS A 196 4.12 7.53 -4.84
CA LYS A 196 5.39 7.48 -4.10
C LYS A 196 5.79 8.89 -3.64
N PRO A 197 6.13 9.11 -2.35
CA PRO A 197 6.61 10.41 -1.87
C PRO A 197 7.95 10.79 -2.49
N ASN A 198 8.08 12.07 -2.86
CA ASN A 198 9.36 12.68 -3.20
C ASN A 198 9.91 13.37 -1.96
N PHE A 199 11.17 13.09 -1.65
CA PHE A 199 11.86 13.62 -0.48
C PHE A 199 12.93 14.62 -0.92
N SER A 200 13.15 15.68 -0.13
CA SER A 200 14.20 16.67 -0.37
C SER A 200 14.85 17.11 0.93
N ILE A 201 16.18 16.97 0.99
CA ILE A 201 17.02 17.43 2.09
C ILE A 201 17.19 18.94 2.00
N LYS A 202 17.33 19.46 0.77
CA LYS A 202 17.39 20.90 0.49
C LYS A 202 16.15 21.64 0.97
N ALA A 203 14.95 21.07 0.74
CA ALA A 203 13.70 21.70 1.17
C ALA A 203 13.61 21.80 2.70
N ARG A 204 14.12 20.81 3.44
CA ARG A 204 14.24 20.87 4.90
C ARG A 204 15.17 22.01 5.34
N GLN A 205 16.40 22.05 4.80
CA GLN A 205 17.38 23.08 5.17
C GLN A 205 16.86 24.50 4.89
N LEU A 206 16.17 24.69 3.76
CA LEU A 206 15.62 25.98 3.38
C LEU A 206 14.41 26.37 4.26
N ALA A 207 13.62 25.40 4.72
CA ALA A 207 12.53 25.64 5.65
C ALA A 207 13.07 26.04 7.04
N GLU A 208 14.08 25.34 7.56
CA GLU A 208 14.74 25.69 8.83
C GLU A 208 15.41 27.07 8.74
N GLU A 209 16.12 27.38 7.64
CA GLU A 209 16.71 28.71 7.43
C GLU A 209 15.65 29.81 7.34
N LYS A 210 14.56 29.57 6.59
CA LYS A 210 13.48 30.55 6.44
C LYS A 210 12.76 30.81 7.77
N GLU A 211 12.47 29.77 8.53
CA GLU A 211 11.83 29.87 9.84
C GLU A 211 12.73 30.60 10.85
N ALA A 212 14.05 30.34 10.81
CA ALA A 212 15.03 31.07 11.62
C ALA A 212 15.13 32.56 11.23
N VAL A 213 15.08 32.88 9.93
CA VAL A 213 15.07 34.26 9.44
C VAL A 213 13.77 34.99 9.80
N GLU A 214 12.62 34.31 9.76
CA GLU A 214 11.33 34.88 10.19
C GLU A 214 11.30 35.14 11.70
N GLN A 215 11.81 34.21 12.53
CA GLN A 215 11.93 34.43 13.97
C GLN A 215 12.90 35.56 14.32
N TYR A 216 14.08 35.62 13.69
CA TYR A 216 15.07 36.65 13.95
C TYR A 216 14.66 38.02 13.37
N GLY A 217 14.02 38.05 12.20
CA GLY A 217 13.48 39.27 11.58
C GLY A 217 12.31 39.89 12.35
N SER A 218 11.58 39.11 13.15
CA SER A 218 10.54 39.62 14.05
C SER A 218 11.08 40.23 15.35
N SER A 219 12.35 39.95 15.69
CA SER A 219 12.97 40.40 16.94
C SER A 219 13.74 41.72 16.82
N ASP A 220 14.05 42.18 15.60
CA ASP A 220 14.87 43.39 15.38
C ASP A 220 14.23 44.44 14.44
N ALA A 221 12.95 44.30 14.08
CA ALA A 221 12.17 45.37 13.45
C ALA A 221 11.50 46.25 14.54
N GLY A 222 12.32 46.77 15.46
CA GLY A 222 11.91 47.80 16.40
C GLY A 222 11.49 49.06 15.63
N ALA A 223 10.19 49.35 15.66
CA ALA A 223 9.54 50.57 15.19
C ALA A 223 9.86 50.98 13.73
N SER A 224 8.95 50.65 12.82
CA SER A 224 8.85 51.36 11.54
C SER A 224 8.79 52.86 11.81
N LEU A 225 9.65 53.62 11.13
CA LEU A 225 9.68 55.09 11.16
C LEU A 225 8.28 55.71 10.91
N GLY A 226 7.39 54.97 10.23
CA GLY A 226 6.01 55.34 9.98
C GLY A 226 5.10 55.36 11.22
N ASP A 227 5.33 54.48 12.21
CA ASP A 227 4.53 54.43 13.44
C ASP A 227 4.85 55.61 14.36
N ILE A 228 6.12 56.02 14.39
CA ILE A 228 6.58 57.18 15.18
C ILE A 228 6.09 58.50 14.53
N LEU A 229 6.12 58.61 13.20
CA LEU A 229 5.63 59.81 12.50
C LEU A 229 4.10 59.96 12.58
N GLY A 230 3.36 58.86 12.51
CA GLY A 230 1.90 58.84 12.61
C GLY A 230 1.38 59.24 14.00
N ALA A 231 2.10 58.87 15.06
CA ALA A 231 1.76 59.24 16.43
C ALA A 231 1.95 60.75 16.70
N ALA A 232 2.98 61.39 16.11
CA ALA A 232 3.23 62.81 16.28
C ALA A 232 2.23 63.72 15.53
N LEU A 233 1.65 63.23 14.44
CA LEU A 233 0.63 63.97 13.66
C LEU A 233 -0.77 63.89 14.29
N LYS A 234 -1.12 62.79 14.97
CA LYS A 234 -2.42 62.64 15.66
C LYS A 234 -2.54 63.40 16.98
N ALA A 235 -1.44 63.90 17.53
CA ALA A 235 -1.44 64.63 18.79
C ALA A 235 -1.64 66.15 18.63
N LYS A 236 -1.89 66.64 17.40
CA LYS A 236 -1.96 68.07 17.09
C LYS A 236 -3.31 68.56 16.53
N ASP A 237 -4.35 67.75 16.61
CA ASP A 237 -5.75 68.14 16.35
C ASP A 237 -6.56 68.17 17.66
#